data_AF-A0AAV2IVN1-F1
#
_entry.id   AF-A0AAV2IVN1-F1
#
_cell.length_a   1.000
_cell.length_b   1.000
_cell.length_c   1.000
_cell.angle_alpha   90.00
_cell.angle_beta   90.00
_cell.angle_gamma   90.00
#
_symmetry.space_group_name_H-M   'P 1'
#
loop_
_entity.id
_entity.type
_entity.pdbx_description
1 polymer ?
#
loop_
_entity_poly.entity_id
_entity_poly.type
_entity_poly.pdbx_seq_one_letter_code
_entity_poly.pdbx_strand_id
1 'polypeptide(L)'
;MFIYIFIIVDRLLADLAQGILLEKVKSRSRRLPRTFFLDTAKMIVYYEGSTKKKTSDTTIQISKIREVREGEKDFSKKMKDLQKSCCFVIILGASHKIMYMLAPDQEMRDKWIRALRYAMQMEQLAEQRNETDRNIREAFNRADINGDGHLDFEEVMKLLKSLNTDIKKKYARQMFDNADKNRNVSKHSASVLDREEFVFFYHSLTRRVEMEEIFLRFSNAKGFMNIRDLLTFLRDGQKRVDANEDQCRDILDQYEPDGNCKKRDQLSLDGFRKFLTSDREQIFNPAHRVVYQDMGRPMTDYFIASSHNT
;
A
#
# COMPACT_ATOMS: atom_id res chain seq x y z
N MET A 1 -20.67 -0.97 -5.13
CA MET A 1 -19.72 0.04 -5.68
C MET A 1 -18.34 -0.57 -6.00
N PHE A 2 -17.73 -1.38 -5.11
CA PHE A 2 -16.46 -2.09 -5.38
C PHE A 2 -16.52 -3.13 -6.52
N ILE A 3 -17.60 -3.90 -6.64
CA ILE A 3 -17.79 -4.86 -7.75
C ILE A 3 -17.80 -4.12 -9.11
N TYR A 4 -18.38 -2.92 -9.15
CA TYR A 4 -18.40 -2.10 -10.37
C TYR A 4 -17.02 -1.53 -10.72
N ILE A 5 -16.23 -1.12 -9.73
CA ILE A 5 -14.87 -0.60 -9.95
C ILE A 5 -13.93 -1.72 -10.44
N PHE A 6 -14.02 -2.93 -9.86
CA PHE A 6 -13.22 -4.08 -10.31
C PHE A 6 -13.56 -4.47 -11.77
N ILE A 7 -14.84 -4.57 -12.12
CA ILE A 7 -15.27 -4.91 -13.49
C ILE A 7 -14.82 -3.85 -14.52
N ILE A 8 -14.82 -2.57 -14.14
CA ILE A 8 -14.37 -1.48 -15.02
C ILE A 8 -12.85 -1.52 -15.23
N VAL A 9 -12.08 -1.84 -14.17
CA VAL A 9 -10.63 -1.95 -14.26
C VAL A 9 -10.22 -3.18 -15.06
N ASP A 10 -10.87 -4.33 -14.88
CA ASP A 10 -10.55 -5.55 -15.65
C ASP A 10 -10.80 -5.36 -17.15
N ARG A 11 -11.90 -4.68 -17.52
CA ARG A 11 -12.15 -4.32 -18.94
C ARG A 11 -11.12 -3.33 -19.47
N LEU A 12 -10.78 -2.30 -18.67
CA LEU A 12 -9.76 -1.32 -19.02
C LEU A 12 -8.38 -1.97 -19.28
N LEU A 13 -7.98 -2.92 -18.44
CA LEU A 13 -6.72 -3.64 -18.59
C LEU A 13 -6.75 -4.59 -19.78
N ALA A 14 -7.88 -5.25 -20.04
CA ALA A 14 -8.06 -6.09 -21.22
C ALA A 14 -7.94 -5.28 -22.53
N ASP A 15 -8.51 -4.08 -22.59
CA ASP A 15 -8.41 -3.20 -23.76
C ASP A 15 -6.95 -2.78 -24.01
N LEU A 16 -6.20 -2.48 -22.95
CA LEU A 16 -4.79 -2.06 -23.06
C LEU A 16 -3.83 -3.22 -23.37
N ALA A 17 -4.22 -4.45 -23.05
CA ALA A 17 -3.50 -5.65 -23.45
C ALA A 17 -3.62 -5.93 -24.96
N GLN A 18 -4.68 -5.45 -25.63
CA GLN A 18 -4.84 -5.57 -27.08
C GLN A 18 -4.00 -4.57 -27.88
N GLY A 19 -3.46 -3.55 -27.20
CA GLY A 19 -2.57 -2.57 -27.77
C GLY A 19 -3.28 -1.33 -28.32
N ILE A 20 -2.74 -0.15 -27.99
CA ILE A 20 -3.27 1.13 -28.45
C ILE A 20 -2.17 1.91 -29.16
N LEU A 21 -2.53 2.51 -30.30
CA LEU A 21 -1.65 3.42 -31.03
C LEU A 21 -1.45 4.71 -30.22
N LEU A 22 -0.20 4.97 -29.83
CA LEU A 22 0.22 6.24 -29.24
C LEU A 22 1.38 6.82 -30.04
N GLU A 23 1.51 8.14 -30.05
CA GLU A 23 2.70 8.78 -30.59
C GLU A 23 3.71 9.06 -29.47
N LYS A 24 4.90 8.45 -29.59
CA LYS A 24 6.04 8.79 -28.75
C LYS A 24 6.69 10.07 -29.30
N VAL A 25 6.55 11.16 -28.58
CA VAL A 25 6.99 12.47 -29.04
C VAL A 25 8.44 12.74 -28.66
N LYS A 26 9.30 13.01 -29.66
CA LYS A 26 10.71 13.38 -29.46
C LYS A 26 10.95 14.87 -29.69
N SER A 27 10.26 15.44 -30.66
CA SER A 27 10.23 16.88 -30.97
C SER A 27 8.93 17.17 -31.74
N ARG A 28 8.69 18.45 -32.04
CA ARG A 28 7.53 18.90 -32.86
C ARG A 28 7.43 18.13 -34.19
N SER A 29 8.54 17.94 -34.88
CA SER A 29 8.60 17.24 -36.17
C SER A 29 8.82 15.73 -36.07
N ARG A 30 9.26 15.22 -34.90
CA ARG A 30 9.62 13.82 -34.72
C ARG A 30 8.63 13.14 -33.77
N ARG A 31 7.53 12.70 -34.35
CA ARG A 31 6.47 11.92 -33.71
C ARG A 31 6.57 10.48 -34.19
N LEU A 32 6.66 9.55 -33.25
CA LEU A 32 6.92 8.14 -33.55
C LEU A 32 5.67 7.35 -33.18
N PRO A 33 4.78 7.05 -34.15
CA PRO A 33 3.59 6.24 -33.89
C PRO A 33 4.01 4.81 -33.55
N ARG A 34 3.54 4.30 -32.41
CA ARG A 34 3.85 2.96 -31.91
C ARG A 34 2.61 2.38 -31.25
N THR A 35 2.41 1.09 -31.37
CA THR A 35 1.36 0.39 -30.62
C THR A 35 1.95 0.01 -29.27
N PHE A 36 1.36 0.51 -28.19
CA PHE A 36 1.77 0.24 -26.81
C PHE A 36 0.82 -0.77 -26.18
N PHE A 37 1.38 -1.65 -25.36
CA PHE A 37 0.68 -2.73 -24.68
C PHE A 37 1.01 -2.68 -23.19
N LEU A 38 0.02 -2.95 -22.35
CA LEU A 38 0.19 -3.15 -20.91
C LEU A 38 -0.09 -4.63 -20.59
N ASP A 39 0.94 -5.34 -20.13
CA ASP A 39 0.82 -6.72 -19.65
C ASP A 39 0.92 -6.71 -18.12
N THR A 40 -0.23 -6.81 -17.45
CA THR A 40 -0.33 -6.84 -15.98
C THR A 40 0.00 -8.19 -15.37
N ALA A 41 0.14 -9.26 -16.17
CA ALA A 41 0.62 -10.55 -15.65
C ALA A 41 2.14 -10.54 -15.51
N LYS A 42 2.84 -9.90 -16.46
CA LYS A 42 4.30 -9.74 -16.44
C LYS A 42 4.77 -8.42 -15.83
N MET A 43 3.85 -7.52 -15.48
CA MET A 43 4.13 -6.17 -14.98
C MET A 43 5.08 -5.39 -15.92
N ILE A 44 4.73 -5.36 -17.21
CA ILE A 44 5.50 -4.65 -18.24
C ILE A 44 4.61 -3.78 -19.13
N VAL A 45 5.19 -2.68 -19.63
CA VAL A 45 4.74 -1.96 -20.82
C VAL A 45 5.70 -2.26 -21.95
N TYR A 46 5.21 -2.69 -23.11
CA TYR A 46 6.06 -2.83 -24.30
C TYR A 46 5.41 -2.15 -25.50
N TYR A 47 6.19 -1.93 -26.56
CA TYR A 47 5.66 -1.33 -27.78
C TYR A 47 6.28 -1.89 -29.05
N GLU A 48 5.49 -1.86 -30.12
CA GLU A 48 5.85 -2.34 -31.46
C GLU A 48 5.90 -1.18 -32.48
N GLY A 49 6.38 -1.47 -33.70
CA GLY A 49 6.53 -0.47 -34.76
C GLY A 49 7.83 0.35 -34.69
N SER A 50 8.80 -0.07 -33.87
CA SER A 50 10.13 0.54 -33.83
C SER A 50 11.00 0.10 -35.00
N THR A 51 11.55 1.04 -35.76
CA THR A 51 12.51 0.78 -36.85
C THR A 51 13.96 0.57 -36.37
N LYS A 52 14.21 0.65 -35.05
CA LYS A 52 15.51 0.26 -34.49
C LYS A 52 15.71 -1.26 -34.60
N LYS A 53 16.96 -1.72 -34.72
CA LYS A 53 17.31 -3.17 -34.75
C LYS A 53 16.52 -3.93 -33.68
N LYS A 54 16.08 -5.17 -33.98
CA LYS A 54 15.31 -6.06 -33.09
C LYS A 54 15.91 -6.23 -31.67
N THR A 55 17.16 -5.87 -31.47
CA THR A 55 17.88 -5.89 -30.18
C THR A 55 17.59 -4.69 -29.27
N SER A 56 16.90 -3.63 -29.73
CA SER A 56 16.57 -2.52 -28.85
C SER A 56 15.38 -2.89 -27.95
N ASP A 57 15.64 -3.04 -26.66
CA ASP A 57 14.61 -3.30 -25.64
C ASP A 57 13.48 -2.26 -25.74
N THR A 58 12.31 -2.72 -26.20
CA THR A 58 11.06 -1.93 -26.26
C THR A 58 10.22 -2.12 -25.00
N THR A 59 10.71 -2.92 -24.06
CA THR A 59 10.03 -3.26 -22.82
C THR A 59 10.42 -2.29 -21.72
N ILE A 60 9.45 -1.94 -20.89
CA ILE A 60 9.57 -1.09 -19.72
C ILE A 60 8.92 -1.87 -18.59
N GLN A 61 9.73 -2.34 -17.65
CA GLN A 61 9.23 -2.90 -16.39
C GLN A 61 8.46 -1.82 -15.64
N ILE A 62 7.29 -2.15 -15.08
CA ILE A 62 6.49 -1.19 -14.31
C ILE A 62 7.31 -0.62 -13.14
N SER A 63 8.19 -1.42 -12.54
CA SER A 63 9.07 -1.03 -11.42
C SER A 63 10.06 0.08 -11.78
N LYS A 64 10.35 0.24 -13.08
CA LYS A 64 11.22 1.31 -13.57
C LYS A 64 10.46 2.62 -13.75
N ILE A 65 9.13 2.61 -13.74
CA ILE A 65 8.29 3.80 -13.84
C ILE A 65 8.21 4.45 -12.46
N ARG A 66 8.73 5.67 -12.38
CA ARG A 66 8.66 6.48 -11.15
C ARG A 66 7.33 7.19 -11.04
N GLU A 67 6.83 7.72 -12.15
CA GLU A 67 5.64 8.58 -12.14
C GLU A 67 5.00 8.69 -13.53
N VAL A 68 3.68 8.87 -13.54
CA VAL A 68 2.88 9.18 -14.74
C VAL A 68 2.08 10.47 -14.50
N ARG A 69 2.31 11.49 -15.33
CA ARG A 69 1.68 12.83 -15.18
C ARG A 69 0.88 13.22 -16.42
N GLU A 70 -0.10 14.08 -16.21
CA GLU A 70 -0.82 14.76 -17.28
C GLU A 70 0.07 15.83 -17.94
N GLY A 71 -0.01 15.96 -19.27
CA GLY A 71 0.95 16.70 -20.08
C GLY A 71 0.84 18.23 -20.07
N GLU A 72 0.03 18.86 -19.21
CA GLU A 72 -0.21 20.31 -19.30
C GLU A 72 1.01 21.17 -18.96
N LYS A 73 1.80 20.77 -17.94
CA LYS A 73 2.95 21.55 -17.45
C LYS A 73 4.25 21.19 -18.19
N ASP A 74 4.44 19.92 -18.53
CA ASP A 74 5.69 19.38 -19.09
C ASP A 74 5.87 19.66 -20.60
N PHE A 75 4.80 19.93 -21.34
CA PHE A 75 4.85 20.18 -22.80
C PHE A 75 5.04 21.66 -23.18
N SER A 76 5.02 22.56 -22.19
CA SER A 76 4.92 24.03 -22.35
C SER A 76 6.05 24.69 -23.18
N LYS A 77 7.26 24.12 -23.19
CA LYS A 77 8.41 24.70 -23.92
C LYS A 77 8.80 23.98 -25.22
N LYS A 78 8.45 22.69 -25.39
CA LYS A 78 8.89 21.88 -26.55
C LYS A 78 7.81 21.66 -27.62
N MET A 79 6.53 21.85 -27.30
CA MET A 79 5.42 21.32 -28.13
C MET A 79 4.12 22.15 -27.99
N LYS A 80 4.18 23.45 -28.30
CA LYS A 80 3.06 24.40 -28.09
C LYS A 80 1.76 24.06 -28.85
N ASP A 81 1.85 23.39 -29.99
CA ASP A 81 0.69 23.14 -30.87
C ASP A 81 -0.02 21.81 -30.62
N LEU A 82 0.42 21.04 -29.62
CA LEU A 82 -0.23 19.78 -29.29
C LEU A 82 -1.46 20.01 -28.41
N GLN A 83 -2.51 19.23 -28.65
CA GLN A 83 -3.68 19.19 -27.79
C GLN A 83 -3.29 18.60 -26.43
N LYS A 84 -3.08 19.50 -25.45
CA LYS A 84 -2.55 19.14 -24.12
C LYS A 84 -3.41 18.12 -23.38
N SER A 85 -4.72 18.10 -23.62
CA SER A 85 -5.64 17.13 -23.01
C SER A 85 -5.38 15.68 -23.48
N CYS A 86 -4.74 15.49 -24.63
CA CYS A 86 -4.34 14.17 -25.15
C CYS A 86 -2.92 13.76 -24.72
N CYS A 87 -2.20 14.64 -24.02
CA CYS A 87 -0.80 14.44 -23.67
C CYS A 87 -0.61 13.89 -22.26
N PHE A 88 0.38 13.03 -22.10
CA PHE A 88 0.86 12.55 -20.81
C PHE A 88 2.36 12.24 -20.86
N VAL A 89 2.98 12.10 -19.68
CA VAL A 89 4.40 11.73 -19.57
C VAL A 89 4.58 10.52 -18.67
N ILE A 90 5.54 9.67 -19.03
CA ILE A 90 6.04 8.56 -18.21
C ILE A 90 7.47 8.90 -17.82
N ILE A 91 7.74 8.96 -16.52
CA ILE A 91 9.05 9.28 -15.95
C ILE A 91 9.68 7.99 -15.45
N LEU A 92 10.86 7.64 -15.97
CA LEU A 92 11.59 6.44 -15.57
C LEU A 92 12.62 6.77 -14.47
N GLY A 93 12.57 6.05 -13.35
CA GLY A 93 13.28 6.39 -12.11
C GLY A 93 14.81 6.37 -12.22
N ALA A 94 15.40 5.25 -12.63
CA ALA A 94 16.85 5.06 -12.62
C ALA A 94 17.62 5.92 -13.66
N SER A 95 16.93 6.39 -14.70
CA SER A 95 17.56 7.15 -15.80
C SER A 95 17.08 8.59 -15.91
N HIS A 96 16.13 9.00 -15.06
CA HIS A 96 15.37 10.25 -15.18
C HIS A 96 14.82 10.52 -16.59
N LYS A 97 14.66 9.45 -17.38
CA LYS A 97 14.25 9.53 -18.78
C LYS A 97 12.76 9.80 -18.83
N ILE A 98 12.38 10.87 -19.53
CA ILE A 98 10.99 11.25 -19.74
C ILE A 98 10.54 10.75 -21.11
N MET A 99 9.40 10.06 -21.14
CA MET A 99 8.70 9.69 -22.37
C MET A 99 7.44 10.53 -22.51
N TYR A 100 7.43 11.39 -23.52
CA TYR A 100 6.29 12.20 -23.90
C TYR A 100 5.38 11.38 -24.82
N MET A 101 4.11 11.26 -24.43
CA MET A 101 3.12 10.44 -25.09
C MET A 101 1.96 11.33 -25.54
N LEU A 102 1.49 11.09 -26.76
CA LEU A 102 0.28 11.69 -27.31
C LEU A 102 -0.70 10.57 -27.65
N ALA A 103 -1.86 10.62 -27.02
CA ALA A 103 -2.98 9.72 -27.29
C ALA A 103 -3.86 10.26 -28.43
N PRO A 104 -4.70 9.41 -29.05
CA PRO A 104 -5.65 9.84 -30.07
C PRO A 104 -6.63 10.90 -29.56
N ASP A 105 -7.08 10.76 -28.32
CA ASP A 105 -8.03 11.65 -27.66
C ASP A 105 -7.78 11.70 -26.13
N GLN A 106 -8.54 12.57 -25.45
CA GLN A 106 -8.46 12.74 -24.01
C GLN A 106 -8.92 11.50 -23.23
N GLU A 107 -9.90 10.75 -23.75
CA GLU A 107 -10.42 9.56 -23.08
C GLU A 107 -9.36 8.46 -23.04
N MET A 108 -8.70 8.19 -24.17
CA MET A 108 -7.59 7.24 -24.27
C MET A 108 -6.40 7.69 -23.42
N ARG A 109 -6.10 8.99 -23.36
CA ARG A 109 -5.09 9.54 -22.43
C ARG A 109 -5.43 9.19 -20.99
N ASP A 110 -6.65 9.46 -20.55
CA ASP A 110 -7.10 9.20 -19.19
C ASP A 110 -7.06 7.70 -18.86
N LYS A 111 -7.49 6.85 -19.79
CA LYS A 111 -7.42 5.38 -19.68
C LYS A 111 -6.00 4.90 -19.43
N TRP A 112 -5.04 5.35 -20.23
CA TRP A 112 -3.62 4.99 -20.06
C TRP A 112 -3.04 5.45 -18.73
N ILE A 113 -3.32 6.69 -18.31
CA ILE A 113 -2.85 7.20 -17.03
C ILE A 113 -3.39 6.36 -15.88
N ARG A 114 -4.70 6.08 -15.87
CA ARG A 114 -5.35 5.30 -14.82
C ARG A 114 -4.76 3.89 -14.75
N ALA A 115 -4.62 3.22 -15.89
CA ALA A 115 -4.10 1.86 -15.94
C ALA A 115 -2.62 1.76 -15.52
N LEU A 116 -1.77 2.70 -15.95
CA LEU A 116 -0.37 2.72 -15.53
C LEU A 116 -0.24 3.00 -14.02
N ARG A 117 -1.00 3.96 -13.49
CA ARG A 117 -1.03 4.23 -12.04
C ARG A 117 -1.50 3.00 -11.26
N TYR A 118 -2.54 2.32 -11.76
CA TYR A 118 -3.03 1.07 -11.16
C TYR A 118 -1.99 -0.05 -11.20
N ALA A 119 -1.33 -0.28 -12.34
CA ALA A 119 -0.27 -1.28 -12.45
C ALA A 119 0.90 -0.97 -11.51
N MET A 120 1.35 0.29 -11.44
CA MET A 120 2.38 0.72 -10.48
C MET A 120 1.97 0.44 -9.03
N GLN A 121 0.69 0.67 -8.69
CA GLN A 121 0.16 0.37 -7.36
C GLN A 121 0.13 -1.14 -7.09
N MET A 122 -0.30 -1.96 -8.05
CA MET A 122 -0.28 -3.42 -7.91
C MET A 122 1.13 -3.95 -7.64
N GLU A 123 2.12 -3.42 -8.36
CA GLU A 123 3.52 -3.81 -8.18
C GLU A 123 4.03 -3.40 -6.79
N GLN A 124 3.73 -2.17 -6.36
CA GLN A 124 4.13 -1.69 -5.04
C GLN A 124 3.47 -2.49 -3.92
N LEU A 125 2.19 -2.84 -4.05
CA LEU A 125 1.50 -3.71 -3.10
C LEU A 125 2.08 -5.13 -3.10
N ALA A 126 2.50 -5.65 -4.26
CA ALA A 126 3.17 -6.95 -4.35
C ALA A 126 4.58 -6.90 -3.72
N GLU A 127 5.34 -5.84 -3.94
CA GLU A 127 6.67 -5.64 -3.33
C GLU A 127 6.58 -5.47 -1.82
N GLN A 128 5.62 -4.67 -1.33
CA GLN A 128 5.32 -4.55 0.10
C GLN A 128 4.89 -5.89 0.70
N ARG A 129 4.03 -6.67 0.01
CA ARG A 129 3.71 -8.04 0.44
C ARG A 129 4.95 -8.90 0.52
N ASN A 130 5.84 -8.86 -0.48
CA ASN A 130 7.06 -9.67 -0.48
C ASN A 130 8.04 -9.29 0.64
N GLU A 131 8.22 -8.00 0.93
CA GLU A 131 9.07 -7.52 2.02
C GLU A 131 8.47 -7.90 3.39
N THR A 132 7.15 -7.73 3.54
CA THR A 132 6.40 -8.15 4.74
C THR A 132 6.45 -9.67 4.90
N ASP A 133 6.32 -10.44 3.83
CA ASP A 133 6.47 -11.90 3.83
C ASP A 133 7.89 -12.30 4.20
N ARG A 134 8.93 -11.56 3.78
CA ARG A 134 10.31 -11.83 4.21
C ARG A 134 10.45 -11.66 5.73
N ASN A 135 9.94 -10.56 6.27
CA ASN A 135 9.96 -10.30 7.71
C ASN A 135 9.14 -11.33 8.50
N ILE A 136 7.99 -11.77 7.97
CA ILE A 136 7.17 -12.85 8.55
C ILE A 136 7.92 -14.18 8.51
N ARG A 137 8.58 -14.49 7.39
CA ARG A 137 9.42 -15.69 7.24
C ARG A 137 10.65 -15.68 8.16
N GLU A 138 11.17 -14.51 8.53
CA GLU A 138 12.19 -14.36 9.57
C GLU A 138 11.61 -14.51 10.98
N ALA A 139 10.37 -14.06 11.20
CA ALA A 139 9.65 -14.32 12.44
C ALA A 139 9.34 -15.82 12.63
N PHE A 140 9.01 -16.53 11.56
CA PHE A 140 8.87 -18.00 11.54
C PHE A 140 10.15 -18.67 12.06
N ASN A 141 11.31 -18.33 11.47
CA ASN A 141 12.59 -18.92 11.86
C ASN A 141 12.97 -18.66 13.33
N ARG A 142 12.50 -17.55 13.91
CA ARG A 142 12.71 -17.24 15.34
C ARG A 142 11.74 -17.98 16.26
N ALA A 143 10.57 -18.33 15.76
CA ALA A 143 9.53 -19.03 16.51
C ALA A 143 9.69 -20.55 16.46
N ASP A 144 10.37 -21.08 15.44
CA ASP A 144 10.72 -22.50 15.32
C ASP A 144 11.90 -22.79 16.26
N ILE A 145 11.58 -23.04 17.53
CA ILE A 145 12.58 -23.25 18.59
C ILE A 145 13.22 -24.63 18.44
N ASN A 146 12.43 -25.60 18.00
CA ASN A 146 12.85 -27.00 17.91
C ASN A 146 13.61 -27.31 16.60
N GLY A 147 13.55 -26.42 15.61
CA GLY A 147 14.24 -26.52 14.33
C GLY A 147 13.68 -27.60 13.41
N ASP A 148 12.42 -28.00 13.59
CA ASP A 148 11.76 -29.05 12.80
C ASP A 148 11.15 -28.52 11.49
N GLY A 149 11.30 -27.22 11.22
CA GLY A 149 10.84 -26.56 10.00
C GLY A 149 9.34 -26.30 9.98
N HIS A 150 8.65 -26.48 11.11
CA HIS A 150 7.24 -26.24 11.29
C HIS A 150 6.99 -25.44 12.58
N LEU A 151 5.79 -24.88 12.73
CA LEU A 151 5.36 -24.25 13.98
C LEU A 151 4.14 -24.95 14.54
N ASP A 152 4.25 -25.42 15.77
CA ASP A 152 3.08 -25.87 16.51
C ASP A 152 2.26 -24.68 17.07
N PHE A 153 1.06 -24.99 17.57
CA PHE A 153 0.17 -23.96 18.09
C PHE A 153 0.74 -23.23 19.32
N GLU A 154 1.57 -23.86 20.13
CA GLU A 154 2.20 -23.21 21.29
C GLU A 154 3.28 -22.23 20.86
N GLU A 155 4.10 -22.59 19.87
CA GLU A 155 5.11 -21.72 19.26
C GLU A 155 4.46 -20.49 18.61
N VAL A 156 3.37 -20.69 17.85
CA VAL A 156 2.59 -19.58 17.29
C VAL A 156 2.02 -18.68 18.39
N MET A 157 1.46 -19.25 19.47
CA MET A 157 0.93 -18.45 20.58
C MET A 157 2.01 -17.69 21.34
N LYS A 158 3.22 -18.26 21.51
CA LYS A 158 4.37 -17.56 22.10
C LYS A 158 4.82 -16.39 21.23
N LEU A 159 4.84 -16.57 19.90
CA LEU A 159 5.15 -15.50 18.96
C LEU A 159 4.10 -14.38 19.01
N LEU A 160 2.81 -14.69 19.00
CA LEU A 160 1.75 -13.67 19.09
C LEU A 160 1.82 -12.88 20.40
N LYS A 161 2.16 -13.54 21.51
CA LYS A 161 2.41 -12.87 22.79
C LYS A 161 3.65 -11.98 22.76
N SER A 162 4.74 -12.42 22.14
CA SER A 162 5.96 -11.60 22.02
C SER A 162 5.77 -10.37 21.13
N LEU A 163 4.80 -10.44 20.21
CA LEU A 163 4.32 -9.31 19.40
C LEU A 163 3.30 -8.41 20.15
N ASN A 164 3.14 -8.58 21.47
CA ASN A 164 2.24 -7.81 22.33
C ASN A 164 0.79 -7.76 21.81
N THR A 165 0.30 -8.83 21.19
CA THR A 165 -1.05 -8.88 20.63
C THR A 165 -1.96 -9.72 21.54
N ASP A 166 -2.96 -9.08 22.14
CA ASP A 166 -3.95 -9.76 22.99
C ASP A 166 -5.02 -10.44 22.13
N ILE A 167 -4.65 -11.58 21.53
CA ILE A 167 -5.54 -12.39 20.70
C ILE A 167 -6.14 -13.51 21.54
N LYS A 168 -7.48 -13.60 21.53
CA LYS A 168 -8.20 -14.71 22.17
C LYS A 168 -7.73 -16.04 21.57
N LYS A 169 -7.24 -16.95 22.42
CA LYS A 169 -6.72 -18.28 22.03
C LYS A 169 -7.67 -19.05 21.09
N LYS A 170 -8.99 -18.96 21.31
CA LYS A 170 -10.00 -19.60 20.46
C LYS A 170 -10.01 -19.08 19.02
N TYR A 171 -9.82 -17.77 18.84
CA TYR A 171 -9.79 -17.15 17.51
C TYR A 171 -8.47 -17.46 16.79
N ALA A 172 -7.34 -17.38 17.50
CA ALA A 172 -6.04 -17.80 16.98
C ALA A 172 -6.07 -19.26 16.52
N ARG A 173 -6.72 -20.15 17.29
CA ARG A 173 -6.88 -21.56 16.92
C ARG A 173 -7.68 -21.75 15.63
N GLN A 174 -8.81 -21.07 15.49
CA GLN A 174 -9.59 -21.13 14.26
C GLN A 174 -8.80 -20.66 13.03
N MET A 175 -8.04 -19.58 13.17
CA MET A 175 -7.18 -19.09 12.08
C MET A 175 -6.05 -20.05 11.75
N PHE A 176 -5.46 -20.70 12.77
CA PHE A 176 -4.43 -21.71 12.61
C PHE A 176 -4.96 -22.92 11.83
N ASP A 177 -6.10 -23.47 12.24
CA ASP A 177 -6.71 -24.63 11.57
C ASP A 177 -7.17 -24.28 10.13
N ASN A 178 -7.55 -23.02 9.85
CA ASN A 178 -7.87 -22.55 8.50
C ASN A 178 -6.63 -22.40 7.60
N ALA A 179 -5.46 -22.19 8.19
CA ALA A 179 -4.20 -22.02 7.47
C ALA A 179 -3.50 -23.35 7.18
N ASP A 180 -3.70 -24.36 8.03
CA ASP A 180 -3.20 -25.73 7.87
C ASP A 180 -3.93 -26.47 6.73
N LYS A 181 -3.42 -26.31 5.51
CA LYS A 181 -4.00 -26.89 4.29
C LYS A 181 -3.43 -28.26 3.99
N ASN A 182 -2.14 -28.45 4.25
CA ASN A 182 -1.45 -29.72 4.02
C ASN A 182 -1.74 -30.75 5.14
N ARG A 183 -2.27 -30.32 6.29
CA ARG A 183 -2.57 -31.14 7.48
C ARG A 183 -1.33 -31.84 8.03
N ASN A 184 -0.20 -31.14 7.98
CA ASN A 184 1.05 -31.65 8.53
C ASN A 184 0.92 -31.81 10.05
N VAL A 185 1.58 -32.85 10.55
CA VAL A 185 1.62 -33.14 11.98
C VAL A 185 3.06 -33.27 12.45
N SER A 186 3.33 -32.74 13.65
CA SER A 186 4.62 -32.90 14.32
C SER A 186 4.86 -34.37 14.70
N LYS A 187 6.08 -34.65 15.20
CA LYS A 187 6.46 -35.95 15.77
C LYS A 187 5.53 -36.43 16.90
N HIS A 188 4.76 -35.53 17.51
CA HIS A 188 3.80 -35.83 18.58
C HIS A 188 2.34 -35.85 18.10
N SER A 189 2.11 -35.95 16.78
CA SER A 189 0.77 -35.96 16.17
C SER A 189 -0.06 -34.68 16.41
N ALA A 190 0.60 -33.57 16.72
CA ALA A 190 -0.05 -32.26 16.80
C ALA A 190 -0.01 -31.56 15.44
N SER A 191 -1.09 -30.88 15.04
CA SER A 191 -1.14 -30.08 13.80
C SER A 191 -0.14 -28.93 13.87
N VAL A 192 0.56 -28.70 12.75
CA VAL A 192 1.64 -27.71 12.61
C VAL A 192 1.47 -26.92 11.32
N LEU A 193 2.01 -25.70 11.27
CA LEU A 193 2.06 -24.89 10.05
C LEU A 193 3.46 -24.94 9.45
N ASP A 194 3.53 -25.16 8.14
CA ASP A 194 4.76 -24.90 7.40
C ASP A 194 5.00 -23.38 7.20
N ARG A 195 6.13 -23.04 6.58
CA ARG A 195 6.54 -21.64 6.39
C ARG A 195 5.54 -20.82 5.57
N GLU A 196 4.93 -21.38 4.54
CA GLU A 196 4.00 -20.66 3.66
C GLU A 196 2.60 -20.61 4.27
N GLU A 197 2.19 -21.65 4.98
CA GLU A 197 0.96 -21.68 5.78
C GLU A 197 1.03 -20.67 6.93
N PHE A 198 2.19 -20.50 7.57
CA PHE A 198 2.37 -19.47 8.59
C PHE A 198 2.27 -18.06 8.01
N VAL A 199 2.80 -17.81 6.81
CA VAL A 199 2.63 -16.52 6.12
C VAL A 199 1.13 -16.25 5.86
N PHE A 200 0.41 -17.26 5.37
CA PHE A 200 -1.04 -17.15 5.16
C PHE A 200 -1.81 -16.93 6.47
N PHE A 201 -1.47 -17.67 7.54
CA PHE A 201 -2.02 -17.50 8.87
C PHE A 201 -1.82 -16.07 9.38
N TYR A 202 -0.58 -15.57 9.29
CA TYR A 202 -0.23 -14.23 9.76
C TYR A 202 -1.04 -13.17 9.04
N HIS A 203 -1.08 -13.20 7.69
CA HIS A 203 -1.89 -12.25 6.92
C HIS A 203 -3.37 -12.35 7.25
N SER A 204 -3.92 -13.56 7.38
CA SER A 204 -5.33 -13.75 7.73
C SER A 204 -5.67 -13.19 9.10
N LEU A 205 -4.73 -13.27 10.04
CA LEU A 205 -4.88 -12.78 11.41
C LEU A 205 -4.71 -11.26 11.51
N THR A 206 -3.78 -10.68 10.76
CA THR A 206 -3.42 -9.25 10.85
C THR A 206 -4.07 -8.37 9.79
N ARG A 207 -4.80 -8.96 8.83
CA ARG A 207 -5.47 -8.18 7.77
C ARG A 207 -6.64 -7.39 8.34
N ARG A 208 -6.55 -6.08 8.17
CA ARG A 208 -7.55 -5.08 8.57
C ARG A 208 -8.09 -4.41 7.30
N VAL A 209 -9.14 -4.98 6.72
CA VAL A 209 -9.74 -4.48 5.46
C VAL A 209 -10.24 -3.04 5.61
N GLU A 210 -10.73 -2.69 6.80
CA GLU A 210 -11.19 -1.35 7.13
C GLU A 210 -10.06 -0.31 7.07
N MET A 211 -8.84 -0.68 7.49
CA MET A 211 -7.68 0.20 7.43
C MET A 211 -7.19 0.37 5.99
N GLU A 212 -7.24 -0.70 5.18
CA GLU A 212 -6.93 -0.66 3.75
C GLU A 212 -7.88 0.29 3.01
N GLU A 213 -9.19 0.23 3.29
CA GLU A 213 -10.18 1.10 2.67
C GLU A 213 -9.98 2.58 3.01
N ILE A 214 -9.73 2.89 4.29
CA ILE A 214 -9.42 4.25 4.72
C ILE A 214 -8.14 4.74 4.04
N PHE A 215 -7.09 3.92 4.04
CA PHE A 215 -5.82 4.27 3.43
C PHE A 215 -5.98 4.57 1.93
N LEU A 216 -6.71 3.74 1.20
CA LEU A 216 -6.97 3.94 -0.23
C LEU A 216 -7.78 5.20 -0.51
N ARG A 217 -8.79 5.48 0.32
CA ARG A 217 -9.62 6.67 0.21
C ARG A 217 -8.79 7.95 0.32
N PHE A 218 -7.89 8.04 1.31
CA PHE A 218 -7.11 9.25 1.55
C PHE A 218 -5.80 9.33 0.75
N SER A 219 -5.26 8.19 0.30
CA SER A 219 -4.13 8.16 -0.63
C SER A 219 -4.52 8.43 -2.09
N ASN A 220 -5.80 8.64 -2.40
CA ASN A 220 -6.30 8.78 -3.78
C ASN A 220 -5.82 7.64 -4.70
N ALA A 221 -5.81 6.41 -4.17
CA ALA A 221 -5.32 5.21 -4.85
C ALA A 221 -3.85 5.28 -5.33
N LYS A 222 -2.99 6.07 -4.68
CA LYS A 222 -1.55 6.16 -5.01
C LYS A 222 -0.70 5.03 -4.42
N GLY A 223 -1.24 4.25 -3.47
CA GLY A 223 -0.48 3.23 -2.73
C GLY A 223 0.43 3.78 -1.62
N PHE A 224 0.50 5.10 -1.48
CA PHE A 224 1.18 5.82 -0.40
C PHE A 224 0.45 7.13 -0.11
N MET A 225 0.59 7.66 1.11
CA MET A 225 0.17 9.02 1.45
C MET A 225 1.39 9.93 1.49
N ASN A 226 1.39 11.00 0.72
CA ASN A 226 2.36 12.08 0.95
C ASN A 226 1.88 13.00 2.08
N ILE A 227 2.68 13.99 2.48
CA ILE A 227 2.34 14.95 3.55
C ILE A 227 0.95 15.58 3.36
N ARG A 228 0.56 15.93 2.13
CA ARG A 228 -0.75 16.54 1.87
C ARG A 228 -1.89 15.55 2.05
N ASP A 229 -1.71 14.31 1.60
CA ASP A 229 -2.69 13.24 1.79
C ASP A 229 -2.86 12.93 3.28
N LEU A 230 -1.75 12.84 4.02
CA LEU A 230 -1.74 12.60 5.46
C LEU A 230 -2.38 13.78 6.22
N LEU A 231 -2.08 15.01 5.84
CA LEU A 231 -2.71 16.20 6.43
C LEU A 231 -4.22 16.22 6.19
N THR A 232 -4.66 15.84 4.99
CA THR A 232 -6.08 15.69 4.66
C THR A 232 -6.71 14.59 5.51
N PHE A 233 -6.03 13.47 5.69
CA PHE A 233 -6.49 12.40 6.59
C PHE A 233 -6.64 12.89 8.04
N LEU A 234 -5.67 13.64 8.58
CA LEU A 234 -5.74 14.16 9.94
C LEU A 234 -6.89 15.16 10.12
N ARG A 235 -7.06 16.09 9.18
CA ARG A 235 -8.10 17.13 9.25
C ARG A 235 -9.50 16.56 8.99
N ASP A 236 -9.67 15.83 7.90
CA ASP A 236 -11.00 15.41 7.45
C ASP A 236 -11.40 14.05 8.02
N GLY A 237 -10.44 13.13 8.12
CA GLY A 237 -10.64 11.79 8.66
C GLY A 237 -10.64 11.75 10.19
N GLN A 238 -9.62 12.33 10.83
CA GLN A 238 -9.46 12.34 12.30
C GLN A 238 -10.02 13.59 12.98
N LYS A 239 -10.56 14.56 12.21
CA LYS A 239 -11.14 15.81 12.73
C LYS A 239 -10.17 16.67 13.55
N ARG A 240 -8.87 16.58 13.27
CA ARG A 240 -7.82 17.42 13.88
C ARG A 240 -7.67 18.73 13.10
N VAL A 241 -8.45 19.73 13.48
CA VAL A 241 -8.54 21.02 12.75
C VAL A 241 -7.21 21.78 12.77
N ASP A 242 -6.44 21.63 13.83
CA ASP A 242 -5.14 22.27 14.08
C ASP A 242 -3.96 21.50 13.46
N ALA A 243 -4.21 20.37 12.79
CA ALA A 243 -3.15 19.58 12.18
C ALA A 243 -2.36 20.39 11.15
N ASN A 244 -1.04 20.23 11.14
CA ASN A 244 -0.10 20.93 10.26
C ASN A 244 0.94 20.00 9.63
N GLU A 245 1.73 20.51 8.69
CA GLU A 245 2.72 19.70 7.96
C GLU A 245 3.85 19.18 8.85
N ASP A 246 4.23 19.91 9.90
CA ASP A 246 5.31 19.49 10.82
C ASP A 246 4.89 18.24 11.60
N GLN A 247 3.65 18.20 12.09
CA GLN A 247 3.09 17.01 12.71
C GLN A 247 3.04 15.81 11.74
N CYS A 248 2.76 16.05 10.45
CA CYS A 248 2.81 14.99 9.45
C CYS A 248 4.23 14.44 9.26
N ARG A 249 5.25 15.29 9.32
CA ARG A 249 6.67 14.85 9.25
C ARG A 249 7.06 14.03 10.47
N ASP A 250 6.64 14.46 11.66
CA ASP A 250 6.88 13.71 12.90
C ASP A 250 6.25 12.31 12.83
N ILE A 251 5.04 12.20 12.29
CA ILE A 251 4.36 10.91 12.08
C ILE A 251 5.15 10.04 11.09
N LEU A 252 5.59 10.59 9.97
CA LEU A 252 6.40 9.86 8.98
C LEU A 252 7.70 9.32 9.60
N ASP A 253 8.44 10.18 10.30
CA ASP A 253 9.72 9.82 10.90
C ASP A 253 9.56 8.74 11.97
N GLN A 254 8.50 8.83 12.77
CA GLN A 254 8.26 7.90 13.87
C GLN A 254 7.67 6.55 13.42
N TYR A 255 6.74 6.54 12.45
CA TYR A 255 5.93 5.36 12.18
C TYR A 255 6.23 4.67 10.85
N GLU A 256 6.83 5.34 9.86
CA GLU A 256 7.14 4.69 8.58
C GLU A 256 8.25 3.64 8.74
N PRO A 257 8.05 2.38 8.39
CA PRO A 257 9.13 1.38 8.43
C PRO A 257 10.07 1.46 7.22
N ASP A 258 9.57 1.80 6.02
CA ASP A 258 10.37 1.70 4.80
C ASP A 258 11.26 2.92 4.60
N GLY A 259 12.57 2.69 4.51
CA GLY A 259 13.56 3.75 4.35
C GLY A 259 13.46 4.51 3.03
N ASN A 260 12.92 3.90 1.97
CA ASN A 260 12.71 4.58 0.69
C ASN A 260 11.48 5.50 0.75
N CYS A 261 10.42 5.08 1.43
CA CYS A 261 9.24 5.86 1.70
C CYS A 261 9.58 7.07 2.59
N LYS A 262 10.38 6.89 3.66
CA LYS A 262 10.90 8.00 4.48
C LYS A 262 11.63 9.05 3.64
N LYS A 263 12.58 8.63 2.80
CA LYS A 263 13.35 9.54 1.92
C LYS A 263 12.48 10.32 0.93
N ARG A 264 11.24 9.89 0.69
CA ARG A 264 10.31 10.50 -0.25
C ARG A 264 9.18 11.27 0.43
N ASP A 265 9.20 11.42 1.76
CA ASP A 265 8.09 11.95 2.56
C ASP A 265 6.77 11.20 2.27
N GLN A 266 6.83 9.86 2.25
CA GLN A 266 5.72 8.98 1.94
C GLN A 266 5.41 8.04 3.10
N LEU A 267 4.13 7.90 3.44
CA LEU A 267 3.62 6.94 4.41
C LEU A 267 3.03 5.74 3.65
N SER A 268 3.56 4.56 3.91
CA SER A 268 3.08 3.28 3.41
C SER A 268 1.84 2.81 4.19
N LEU A 269 1.17 1.77 3.70
CA LEU A 269 0.07 1.16 4.43
C LEU A 269 0.52 0.61 5.80
N ASP A 270 1.74 0.10 5.89
CA ASP A 270 2.29 -0.41 7.14
C ASP A 270 2.64 0.71 8.12
N GLY A 271 3.20 1.82 7.63
CA GLY A 271 3.38 3.03 8.44
C GLY A 271 2.04 3.58 8.94
N PHE A 272 1.02 3.58 8.09
CA PHE A 272 -0.34 4.00 8.46
C PHE A 272 -0.98 3.10 9.53
N ARG A 273 -0.83 1.77 9.41
CA ARG A 273 -1.27 0.81 10.42
C ARG A 273 -0.60 1.08 11.76
N LYS A 274 0.74 1.21 11.76
CA LYS A 274 1.52 1.51 12.97
C LYS A 274 1.09 2.81 13.64
N PHE A 275 0.84 3.84 12.84
CA PHE A 275 0.35 5.13 13.33
C PHE A 275 -1.02 4.98 14.02
N LEU A 276 -2.00 4.37 13.36
CA LEU A 276 -3.35 4.19 13.92
C LEU A 276 -3.40 3.31 15.16
N THR A 277 -2.49 2.34 15.28
CA THR A 277 -2.39 1.49 16.47
C THR A 277 -1.49 2.08 17.55
N SER A 278 -0.96 3.29 17.36
CA SER A 278 -0.07 3.91 18.34
C SER A 278 -0.82 4.47 19.54
N ASP A 279 -0.12 4.62 20.66
CA ASP A 279 -0.69 5.20 21.88
C ASP A 279 -1.21 6.64 21.69
N ARG A 280 -0.73 7.36 20.67
CA ARG A 280 -1.19 8.71 20.33
C ARG A 280 -2.58 8.74 19.70
N GLU A 281 -2.98 7.65 19.07
CA GLU A 281 -4.26 7.55 18.35
C GLU A 281 -5.33 6.79 19.16
N GLN A 282 -5.13 6.68 20.48
CA GLN A 282 -6.12 6.08 21.36
C GLN A 282 -7.36 6.98 21.50
N ILE A 283 -8.53 6.35 21.58
CA ILE A 283 -9.81 7.04 21.81
C ILE A 283 -9.86 7.71 23.20
N PHE A 284 -9.12 7.18 24.17
CA PHE A 284 -9.06 7.71 25.52
C PHE A 284 -7.95 8.75 25.64
N ASN A 285 -8.26 9.89 26.26
CA ASN A 285 -7.25 10.91 26.56
C ASN A 285 -6.18 10.32 27.51
N PRO A 286 -4.91 10.19 27.09
CA PRO A 286 -3.87 9.63 27.94
C PRO A 286 -3.65 10.44 29.23
N ALA A 287 -3.93 11.75 29.20
CA ALA A 287 -3.83 12.61 30.39
C ALA A 287 -4.80 12.20 31.51
N HIS A 288 -5.88 11.50 31.18
CA HIS A 288 -6.87 11.02 32.15
C HIS A 288 -6.52 9.65 32.75
N ARG A 289 -5.36 9.06 32.42
CA ARG A 289 -4.89 7.80 33.02
C ARG A 289 -4.36 7.96 34.45
N VAL A 290 -4.09 9.19 34.87
CA VAL A 290 -3.76 9.56 36.24
C VAL A 290 -4.90 10.40 36.81
N VAL A 291 -4.87 10.65 38.12
CA VAL A 291 -5.80 11.61 38.74
C VAL A 291 -5.54 12.99 38.13
N TYR A 292 -6.42 13.39 37.21
CA TYR A 292 -6.35 14.65 36.45
C TYR A 292 -7.35 15.69 36.94
N GLN A 293 -8.31 15.25 37.76
CA GLN A 293 -9.30 16.12 38.38
C GLN A 293 -8.67 16.82 39.58
N ASP A 294 -9.07 18.06 39.81
CA ASP A 294 -8.74 18.78 41.04
C ASP A 294 -9.35 18.03 42.22
N MET A 295 -8.52 17.46 43.08
CA MET A 295 -8.94 16.70 44.27
C MET A 295 -8.98 17.56 45.55
N GLY A 296 -8.87 18.88 45.43
CA GLY A 296 -8.92 19.83 46.55
C GLY A 296 -10.32 20.39 46.85
N ARG A 297 -11.35 19.99 46.10
CA ARG A 297 -12.72 20.50 46.29
C ARG A 297 -13.48 19.72 47.37
N PRO A 298 -14.62 20.24 47.85
CA PRO A 298 -15.47 19.51 48.79
C PRO A 298 -15.96 18.16 48.22
N MET A 299 -16.15 17.17 49.09
CA MET A 299 -16.56 15.80 48.71
C MET A 299 -17.90 15.74 47.95
N THR A 300 -18.77 16.74 48.14
CA THR A 300 -20.05 16.89 47.45
C THR A 300 -19.92 17.20 45.95
N ASP A 301 -18.74 17.61 45.50
CA ASP A 301 -18.47 17.99 44.10
C ASP A 301 -18.02 16.79 43.24
N TYR A 302 -17.92 15.60 43.83
CA TYR A 302 -17.44 14.39 43.15
C TYR A 302 -18.53 13.32 43.08
N PHE A 303 -18.60 12.63 41.94
CA PHE A 303 -19.31 11.36 41.86
C PHE A 303 -18.48 10.27 42.55
N ILE A 304 -19.06 9.62 43.56
CA ILE A 304 -18.39 8.59 44.36
C ILE A 304 -18.90 7.23 43.92
N ALA A 305 -18.00 6.39 43.40
CA ALA A 305 -18.30 5.01 43.09
C ALA A 305 -18.79 4.30 44.36
N SER A 306 -20.06 3.91 44.37
CA SER A 306 -20.76 3.34 45.51
C SER A 306 -21.41 2.03 45.09
N SER A 307 -21.34 1.02 45.96
CA SER A 307 -21.95 -0.29 45.72
C SER A 307 -23.02 -0.56 46.79
N HIS A 308 -24.11 -1.21 46.39
CA HIS A 308 -25.21 -1.58 47.27
C HIS A 308 -25.23 -3.11 47.43
N ASN A 309 -25.32 -3.61 48.66
CA ASN A 309 -25.27 -5.04 49.02
C ASN A 309 -23.98 -5.76 48.56
N THR A 310 -22.83 -5.25 49.00
CA THR A 310 -21.52 -5.92 48.85
C THR A 310 -21.18 -6.66 50.13
#